data_AF-A0A2S8UNF0-F1
#
_entry.id   AF-A0A2S8UNF0-F1
#
_cell.length_a   1.000
_cell.length_b   1.000
_cell.length_c   1.000
_cell.angle_alpha   90.00
_cell.angle_beta   90.00
_cell.angle_gamma   90.00
#
_symmetry.space_group_name_H-M   'P 1'
#
loop_
_entity.id
_entity.type
_entity.pdbx_description
1 polymer ?
#
loop_
_entity_poly.entity_id
_entity_poly.type
_entity_poly.pdbx_seq_one_letter_code
_entity_poly.pdbx_strand_id
1 'polypeptide(L)'
;MVKSSGKLISKIRITSFKKKKGKWQFAIRVKCRDKCTVEAITLKKRNGDKVYQLPYQESSVNEFEKKVIFEIELDQLELGPFFWDFYVHLKSDELKSYRIKHPSYIVNRKLNNRLQRDHGEDGYVVYPYVTVKGGLSLHYRRKGTYDQLKYALKEKLALIIYYTFKWHWDRKGIVLVYEKFSHTAQDNSYYFFKYCYDHKQIPNLYYVINKKSNDYKMLDQYEDKVIDFMSIKYMIYLLASTLMISSESKAHCYIWKENRGTLKKVIHTKKHVFLQHGVLGLKKVDSIFKKGSPNGTNLFCVSSEYEKEIVKQFFNYTEDEIIVSGLARWDYLQDKSGEQKQILLLPTWREWLDEVSEEGFLDSQFYRQYERLLNDTTLVEQLEKHNVILKFCMHPRIHSSIRYFECNTSNVQFVKYKDIKINELIMESSLLITDYSSVSWDMYYLKKPIIFFQFDHIMNGYLNVEHELFGDRCVHVDELVQLLTFYMHNGFKEKERYKSLRNHLFSYIDKNNSKRIVLEILAKREQLKN
;
A
#
# COMPACT_ATOMS: atom_id res chain seq x y z
N MET A 1 2.10 -3.20 -53.81
CA MET A 1 1.43 -3.66 -52.57
C MET A 1 2.50 -4.00 -51.54
N VAL A 2 2.77 -3.13 -50.57
CA VAL A 2 3.68 -3.44 -49.45
C VAL A 2 2.88 -3.26 -48.15
N LYS A 3 2.26 -4.34 -47.70
CA LYS A 3 1.57 -4.43 -46.41
C LYS A 3 2.14 -5.63 -45.66
N SER A 4 3.01 -5.37 -44.69
CA SER A 4 3.10 -6.09 -43.42
C SER A 4 4.35 -5.59 -42.66
N SER A 5 4.18 -4.58 -41.79
CA SER A 5 5.06 -4.37 -40.63
C SER A 5 4.80 -5.46 -39.58
N GLY A 6 4.90 -6.71 -40.02
CA GLY A 6 4.60 -7.90 -39.23
C GLY A 6 5.65 -8.11 -38.14
N LYS A 7 5.22 -8.68 -37.01
CA LYS A 7 6.14 -9.22 -36.01
C LYS A 7 6.98 -10.33 -36.67
N LEU A 8 8.31 -10.20 -36.62
CA LEU A 8 9.29 -11.21 -37.09
C LEU A 8 9.08 -12.55 -36.36
N ILE A 9 8.61 -12.49 -35.11
CA ILE A 9 8.30 -13.64 -34.28
C ILE A 9 6.83 -14.04 -34.42
N SER A 10 6.60 -15.31 -34.72
CA SER A 10 5.28 -15.94 -34.58
C SER A 10 5.04 -16.43 -33.14
N LYS A 11 6.07 -16.98 -32.47
CA LYS A 11 5.96 -17.50 -31.10
C LYS A 11 7.29 -17.50 -30.34
N ILE A 12 7.29 -17.04 -29.09
CA ILE A 12 8.36 -17.31 -28.11
C ILE A 12 7.77 -18.14 -26.97
N ARG A 13 8.52 -19.14 -26.51
CA ARG A 13 8.16 -19.96 -25.34
C ARG A 13 9.39 -20.26 -24.48
N ILE A 14 9.25 -20.16 -23.16
CA ILE A 14 10.30 -20.60 -22.22
C ILE A 14 10.06 -22.08 -21.91
N THR A 15 11.02 -22.92 -22.26
CA THR A 15 10.89 -24.38 -22.21
C THR A 15 11.57 -25.01 -21.01
N SER A 16 12.63 -24.38 -20.48
CA SER A 16 13.36 -24.88 -19.31
C SER A 16 13.86 -23.74 -18.43
N PHE A 17 13.96 -24.02 -17.13
CA PHE A 17 14.70 -23.25 -16.16
C PHE A 17 15.46 -24.22 -15.26
N LYS A 18 16.78 -24.04 -15.16
CA LYS A 18 17.65 -24.81 -14.28
C LYS A 18 18.43 -23.82 -13.42
N LYS A 19 18.50 -24.11 -12.13
CA LYS A 19 19.30 -23.37 -11.16
C LYS A 19 20.42 -24.28 -10.69
N LYS A 20 21.67 -23.82 -10.84
CA LYS A 20 22.86 -24.33 -10.16
C LYS A 20 23.38 -23.20 -9.25
N LYS A 21 24.24 -23.50 -8.29
CA LYS A 21 24.75 -22.50 -7.32
C LYS A 21 25.38 -21.32 -8.09
N GLY A 22 24.90 -20.09 -7.86
CA GLY A 22 25.38 -18.85 -8.52
C GLY A 22 24.99 -18.65 -9.99
N LYS A 23 24.49 -19.70 -10.67
CA LYS A 23 24.28 -19.71 -12.13
C LYS A 23 22.90 -20.22 -12.50
N TRP A 24 22.12 -19.40 -13.21
CA TRP A 24 20.82 -19.82 -13.75
C TRP A 24 20.90 -19.99 -15.25
N GLN A 25 20.27 -21.06 -15.73
CA GLN A 25 20.19 -21.39 -17.14
C GLN A 25 18.73 -21.42 -17.56
N PHE A 26 18.41 -20.70 -18.63
CA PHE A 26 17.10 -20.68 -19.25
C PHE A 26 17.21 -21.26 -20.66
N ALA A 27 16.15 -21.94 -21.10
CA ALA A 27 16.01 -22.33 -22.49
C ALA A 27 14.72 -21.77 -23.05
N ILE A 28 14.80 -21.19 -24.25
CA ILE A 28 13.65 -20.67 -24.99
C ILE A 28 13.60 -21.31 -26.37
N ARG A 29 12.38 -21.38 -26.91
CA ARG A 29 12.15 -21.64 -28.33
C ARG A 29 11.56 -20.40 -28.98
N VAL A 30 12.13 -20.01 -30.11
CA VAL A 30 11.77 -18.84 -30.88
C VAL A 30 11.40 -19.30 -32.28
N LYS A 31 10.11 -19.17 -32.63
CA LYS A 31 9.61 -19.45 -33.97
C LYS A 31 9.48 -18.13 -34.73
N CYS A 32 10.31 -17.96 -35.75
CA CYS A 32 10.29 -16.82 -36.65
C CYS A 32 9.31 -17.08 -37.81
N ARG A 33 8.87 -16.00 -38.48
CA ARG A 33 8.12 -16.09 -39.75
C ARG A 33 9.07 -16.21 -40.95
N ASP A 34 10.22 -15.58 -40.82
CA ASP A 34 11.29 -15.54 -41.84
C ASP A 34 12.59 -16.08 -41.24
N LYS A 35 13.60 -16.35 -42.08
CA LYS A 35 14.92 -16.78 -41.61
C LYS A 35 15.54 -15.68 -40.74
N CYS A 36 15.93 -16.01 -39.51
CA CYS A 36 16.38 -15.04 -38.51
C CYS A 36 17.61 -15.54 -37.75
N THR A 37 18.56 -14.67 -37.41
CA THR A 37 19.65 -14.93 -36.47
C THR A 37 19.35 -14.36 -35.09
N VAL A 38 19.82 -15.00 -34.02
CA VAL A 38 19.82 -14.40 -32.68
C VAL A 38 21.12 -13.63 -32.56
N GLU A 39 21.03 -12.32 -32.34
CA GLU A 39 22.21 -11.46 -32.20
C GLU A 39 22.63 -11.34 -30.74
N ALA A 40 21.64 -11.20 -29.85
CA ALA A 40 21.90 -11.04 -28.42
C ALA A 40 20.73 -11.50 -27.56
N ILE A 41 21.05 -11.88 -26.32
CA ILE A 41 20.10 -11.95 -25.21
C ILE A 41 20.50 -10.87 -24.21
N THR A 42 19.55 -10.04 -23.78
CA THR A 42 19.83 -8.97 -22.83
C THR A 42 18.94 -9.00 -21.60
N LEU A 43 19.47 -8.48 -20.50
CA LEU A 43 18.75 -8.16 -19.27
C LEU A 43 18.75 -6.65 -19.09
N LYS A 44 17.57 -6.02 -19.16
CA LYS A 44 17.41 -4.55 -19.08
C LYS A 44 16.69 -4.14 -17.79
N LYS A 45 17.21 -3.12 -17.11
CA LYS A 45 16.52 -2.50 -15.96
C LYS A 45 15.23 -1.83 -16.43
N ARG A 46 14.12 -2.06 -15.72
CA ARG A 46 12.86 -1.36 -16.02
C ARG A 46 12.97 0.10 -15.60
N ASN A 47 12.60 1.02 -16.49
CA ASN A 47 12.69 2.47 -16.29
C ASN A 47 14.12 2.96 -15.94
N GLY A 48 15.13 2.35 -16.55
CA GLY A 48 16.51 2.81 -16.47
C GLY A 48 17.34 2.31 -17.65
N ASP A 49 18.59 2.78 -17.70
CA ASP A 49 19.44 2.62 -18.90
C ASP A 49 20.42 1.44 -18.81
N LYS A 50 20.59 0.84 -17.62
CA LYS A 50 21.46 -0.34 -17.45
C LYS A 50 20.93 -1.54 -18.25
N VAL A 51 21.77 -2.10 -19.11
CA VAL A 51 21.52 -3.30 -19.92
C VAL A 51 22.74 -4.20 -19.86
N TYR A 52 22.54 -5.49 -19.60
CA TYR A 52 23.58 -6.51 -19.66
C TYR A 52 23.33 -7.43 -20.85
N GLN A 53 24.36 -7.71 -21.63
CA GLN A 53 24.34 -8.81 -22.60
C GLN A 53 24.67 -10.11 -21.87
N LEU A 54 23.89 -11.16 -22.14
CA LEU A 54 24.02 -12.45 -21.48
C LEU A 54 24.64 -13.48 -22.43
N PRO A 55 25.52 -14.37 -21.93
CA PRO A 55 26.04 -15.47 -22.73
C PRO A 55 24.91 -16.41 -23.15
N TYR A 56 24.91 -16.81 -24.41
CA TYR A 56 23.93 -17.73 -24.97
C TYR A 56 24.54 -18.68 -25.99
N GLN A 57 23.87 -19.81 -26.18
CA GLN A 57 24.13 -20.78 -27.23
C GLN A 57 22.83 -20.94 -28.03
N GLU A 58 22.92 -20.84 -29.36
CA GLU A 58 21.80 -21.11 -30.25
C GLU A 58 21.98 -22.42 -31.02
N SER A 59 20.86 -23.07 -31.33
CA SER A 59 20.79 -24.25 -32.19
C SER A 59 19.51 -24.17 -33.02
N SER A 60 19.59 -24.49 -34.30
CA SER A 60 18.43 -24.54 -35.19
C SER A 60 17.68 -25.84 -34.96
N VAL A 61 16.38 -25.75 -34.67
CA VAL A 61 15.47 -26.91 -34.65
C VAL A 61 14.99 -27.21 -36.07
N ASN A 62 14.73 -26.16 -36.84
CA ASN A 62 14.48 -26.15 -38.29
C ASN A 62 14.76 -24.73 -38.82
N GLU A 63 14.51 -24.47 -40.10
CA GLU A 63 14.79 -23.17 -40.73
C GLU A 63 14.06 -21.97 -40.09
N PHE A 64 12.95 -22.20 -39.38
CA PHE A 64 12.09 -21.16 -38.81
C PHE A 64 11.99 -21.22 -37.28
N GLU A 65 12.62 -22.18 -36.61
CA GLU A 65 12.56 -22.36 -35.17
C GLU A 65 13.95 -22.54 -34.58
N LYS A 66 14.30 -21.64 -33.66
CA LYS A 66 15.55 -21.65 -32.93
C LYS A 66 15.35 -22.04 -31.48
N LYS A 67 16.27 -22.84 -30.95
CA LYS A 67 16.41 -23.11 -29.53
C LYS A 67 17.60 -22.31 -29.01
N VAL A 68 17.34 -21.43 -28.05
CA VAL A 68 18.37 -20.59 -27.41
C VAL A 68 18.46 -20.97 -25.95
N ILE A 69 19.68 -21.26 -25.50
CA ILE A 69 20.00 -21.49 -24.09
C ILE A 69 20.87 -20.33 -23.64
N PHE A 70 20.45 -19.62 -22.59
CA PHE A 70 21.22 -18.50 -22.06
C PHE A 70 21.40 -18.63 -20.56
N GLU A 71 22.51 -18.07 -20.08
CA GLU A 71 22.95 -18.20 -18.71
C GLU A 71 23.10 -16.83 -18.06
N ILE A 72 22.88 -16.81 -16.75
CA ILE A 72 23.08 -15.63 -15.91
C ILE A 72 23.90 -16.06 -14.70
N GLU A 73 25.02 -15.39 -14.53
CA GLU A 73 25.90 -15.49 -13.36
C GLU A 73 25.67 -14.23 -12.54
N LEU A 74 24.98 -14.38 -11.41
CA LEU A 74 24.48 -13.23 -10.65
C LEU A 74 25.61 -12.41 -10.04
N ASP A 75 26.72 -13.06 -9.72
CA ASP A 75 27.91 -12.45 -9.11
C ASP A 75 28.65 -11.51 -10.09
N GLN A 76 28.35 -11.59 -11.39
CA GLN A 76 28.92 -10.71 -12.42
C GLN A 76 28.02 -9.51 -12.75
N LEU A 77 26.87 -9.36 -12.06
CA LEU A 77 25.86 -8.35 -12.38
C LEU A 77 25.64 -7.39 -11.21
N GLU A 78 25.91 -6.11 -11.43
CA GLU A 78 25.55 -5.04 -10.50
C GLU A 78 24.06 -4.67 -10.61
N LEU A 79 23.21 -5.52 -10.02
CA LEU A 79 21.77 -5.31 -10.01
C LEU A 79 21.39 -4.20 -9.02
N GLY A 80 20.82 -3.12 -9.55
CA GLY A 80 20.05 -2.16 -8.77
C GLY A 80 18.64 -2.65 -8.40
N PRO A 81 17.95 -1.98 -7.46
CA PRO A 81 16.63 -2.38 -6.96
C PRO A 81 15.56 -2.42 -8.06
N PHE A 82 14.46 -3.11 -7.77
CA PHE A 82 13.27 -3.32 -8.59
C PHE A 82 13.42 -4.39 -9.70
N PHE A 83 12.88 -4.11 -10.89
CA PHE A 83 12.59 -5.12 -11.89
C PHE A 83 13.55 -5.06 -13.07
N TRP A 84 13.98 -6.24 -13.51
CA TRP A 84 14.79 -6.42 -14.71
C TRP A 84 14.08 -7.36 -15.68
N ASP A 85 14.08 -7.03 -16.96
CA ASP A 85 13.33 -7.72 -18.01
C ASP A 85 14.27 -8.34 -19.04
N PHE A 86 13.98 -9.58 -19.45
CA PHE A 86 14.79 -10.29 -20.44
C PHE A 86 14.27 -10.07 -21.85
N TYR A 87 15.19 -9.85 -22.80
CA TYR A 87 14.92 -9.66 -24.21
C TYR A 87 15.78 -10.58 -25.07
N VAL A 88 15.23 -10.98 -26.21
CA VAL A 88 15.95 -11.61 -27.32
C VAL A 88 15.96 -10.65 -28.50
N HIS A 89 17.12 -10.45 -29.09
CA HIS A 89 17.33 -9.61 -30.25
C HIS A 89 17.54 -10.48 -31.47
N LEU A 90 16.69 -10.30 -32.48
CA LEU A 90 16.69 -11.09 -33.71
C LEU A 90 16.97 -10.22 -34.91
N LYS A 91 17.75 -10.73 -35.86
CA LYS A 91 18.07 -10.07 -37.12
C LYS A 91 17.60 -10.91 -38.30
N SER A 92 16.86 -10.29 -39.20
CA SER A 92 16.60 -10.79 -40.56
C SER A 92 17.16 -9.73 -41.50
N ASP A 93 16.37 -8.70 -41.81
CA ASP A 93 16.84 -7.48 -42.49
C ASP A 93 17.12 -6.34 -41.49
N GLU A 94 16.28 -6.24 -40.45
CA GLU A 94 16.39 -5.27 -39.36
C GLU A 94 16.53 -5.98 -38.00
N LEU A 95 17.23 -5.34 -37.07
CA LEU A 95 17.34 -5.81 -35.69
C LEU A 95 16.07 -5.50 -34.90
N LYS A 96 15.36 -6.54 -34.43
CA LYS A 96 14.13 -6.41 -33.63
C LYS A 96 14.27 -7.05 -32.26
N SER A 97 13.81 -6.33 -31.24
CA SER A 97 13.93 -6.74 -29.83
C SER A 97 12.60 -7.26 -29.29
N TYR A 98 12.61 -8.45 -28.71
CA TYR A 98 11.41 -9.09 -28.18
C TYR A 98 11.58 -9.51 -26.74
N ARG A 99 10.65 -9.12 -25.88
CA ARG A 99 10.64 -9.58 -24.48
C ARG A 99 10.37 -11.08 -24.41
N ILE A 100 11.19 -11.79 -23.63
CA ILE A 100 11.05 -13.23 -23.42
C ILE A 100 9.78 -13.51 -22.59
N LYS A 101 8.88 -14.32 -23.14
CA LYS A 101 7.52 -14.55 -22.62
C LYS A 101 7.08 -16.01 -22.75
N HIS A 102 5.94 -16.32 -22.14
CA HIS A 102 5.19 -17.57 -22.24
C HIS A 102 5.96 -18.81 -21.75
N PRO A 103 6.21 -18.92 -20.43
CA PRO A 103 6.73 -20.16 -19.88
C PRO A 103 5.76 -21.32 -20.04
N SER A 104 6.30 -22.52 -20.27
CA SER A 104 5.52 -23.76 -20.13
C SER A 104 4.95 -23.90 -18.72
N TYR A 105 3.90 -24.69 -18.53
CA TYR A 105 3.27 -24.88 -17.22
C TYR A 105 4.26 -25.28 -16.13
N ILE A 106 5.15 -26.25 -16.44
CA ILE A 106 6.18 -26.76 -15.52
C ILE A 106 7.19 -25.65 -15.17
N VAL A 107 7.67 -24.91 -16.18
CA VAL A 107 8.61 -23.80 -15.97
C VAL A 107 7.96 -22.70 -15.13
N ASN A 108 6.70 -22.35 -15.41
CA ASN A 108 5.94 -21.36 -14.66
C ASN A 108 5.78 -21.76 -13.18
N ARG A 109 5.50 -23.05 -12.90
CA ARG A 109 5.43 -23.57 -11.53
C ARG A 109 6.79 -23.54 -10.84
N LYS A 110 7.87 -23.83 -11.56
CA LYS A 110 9.24 -23.79 -11.03
C LYS A 110 9.69 -22.37 -10.71
N LEU A 111 9.54 -21.42 -11.63
CA LEU A 111 9.93 -20.01 -11.45
C LEU A 111 9.14 -19.34 -10.33
N ASN A 112 7.84 -19.63 -10.23
CA ASN A 112 7.00 -19.07 -9.18
C ASN A 112 7.14 -19.78 -7.82
N ASN A 113 8.06 -20.74 -7.68
CA ASN A 113 8.34 -21.35 -6.38
C ASN A 113 9.28 -20.44 -5.57
N ARG A 114 8.84 -20.02 -4.38
CA ARG A 114 9.60 -19.09 -3.52
C ARG A 114 10.96 -19.60 -3.05
N LEU A 115 11.20 -20.91 -3.15
CA LEU A 115 12.52 -21.49 -2.92
C LEU A 115 13.55 -21.12 -4.00
N GLN A 116 13.11 -20.68 -5.17
CA GLN A 116 13.99 -20.24 -6.26
C GLN A 116 14.43 -18.80 -6.05
N ARG A 117 15.48 -18.60 -5.26
CA ARG A 117 16.09 -17.28 -5.00
C ARG A 117 17.57 -17.43 -4.71
N ASP A 118 18.34 -16.39 -4.97
CA ASP A 118 19.71 -16.24 -4.47
C ASP A 118 19.83 -14.96 -3.65
N HIS A 119 20.93 -14.84 -2.93
CA HIS A 119 21.26 -13.69 -2.10
C HIS A 119 22.27 -12.85 -2.86
N GLY A 120 21.95 -11.56 -3.01
CA GLY A 120 22.93 -10.59 -3.50
C GLY A 120 23.74 -10.01 -2.34
N GLU A 121 24.54 -9.00 -2.65
CA GLU A 121 25.28 -8.21 -1.67
C GLU A 121 24.34 -7.51 -0.66
N ASP A 122 24.88 -7.16 0.51
CA ASP A 122 24.24 -6.27 1.51
C ASP A 122 22.80 -6.60 1.89
N GLY A 123 22.48 -7.90 1.98
CA GLY A 123 21.16 -8.35 2.42
C GLY A 123 20.07 -8.16 1.38
N TYR A 124 20.39 -8.19 0.10
CA TYR A 124 19.41 -8.26 -0.99
C TYR A 124 19.05 -9.70 -1.36
N VAL A 125 17.88 -9.86 -1.99
CA VAL A 125 17.42 -11.11 -2.58
C VAL A 125 17.09 -10.90 -4.05
N VAL A 126 17.53 -11.85 -4.87
CA VAL A 126 17.23 -11.90 -6.29
C VAL A 126 16.46 -13.17 -6.61
N TYR A 127 15.44 -13.05 -7.44
CA TYR A 127 14.68 -14.20 -7.91
C TYR A 127 14.06 -13.97 -9.27
N PRO A 128 13.91 -15.03 -10.08
CA PRO A 128 13.16 -14.94 -11.31
C PRO A 128 11.67 -15.11 -11.01
N TYR A 129 10.82 -14.43 -11.78
CA TYR A 129 9.38 -14.60 -11.71
C TYR A 129 8.75 -14.38 -13.08
N VAL A 130 7.47 -14.74 -13.18
CA VAL A 130 6.69 -14.57 -14.39
C VAL A 130 5.68 -13.46 -14.12
N THR A 131 5.75 -12.39 -14.91
CA THR A 131 4.82 -11.27 -14.82
C THR A 131 3.40 -11.67 -15.23
N VAL A 132 2.41 -10.84 -14.87
CA VAL A 132 0.99 -11.05 -15.25
C VAL A 132 0.82 -11.22 -16.76
N LYS A 133 1.58 -10.49 -17.58
CA LYS A 133 1.60 -10.61 -19.05
C LYS A 133 2.49 -11.76 -19.57
N GLY A 134 2.86 -12.72 -18.71
CA GLY A 134 3.63 -13.91 -19.06
C GLY A 134 5.11 -13.69 -19.37
N GLY A 135 5.66 -12.50 -19.11
CA GLY A 135 7.07 -12.17 -19.33
C GLY A 135 7.99 -12.64 -18.22
N LEU A 136 9.18 -13.14 -18.60
CA LEU A 136 10.26 -13.46 -17.66
C LEU A 136 10.93 -12.18 -17.17
N SER A 137 11.09 -12.08 -15.86
CA SER A 137 11.71 -10.93 -15.20
C SER A 137 12.48 -11.38 -13.96
N LEU A 138 13.44 -10.56 -13.53
CA LEU A 138 14.02 -10.62 -12.20
C LEU A 138 13.44 -9.55 -11.31
N HIS A 139 13.39 -9.85 -10.02
CA HIS A 139 13.17 -8.88 -8.98
C HIS A 139 14.39 -8.87 -8.06
N TYR A 140 15.03 -7.71 -7.95
CA TYR A 140 16.09 -7.43 -7.01
C TYR A 140 15.55 -6.50 -5.93
N ARG A 141 15.52 -6.95 -4.68
CA ARG A 141 15.02 -6.13 -3.56
C ARG A 141 15.70 -6.49 -2.26
N ARG A 142 15.66 -5.57 -1.30
CA ARG A 142 16.12 -5.84 0.07
C ARG A 142 15.36 -7.03 0.67
N LYS A 143 16.10 -7.89 1.37
CA LYS A 143 15.55 -9.06 2.07
C LYS A 143 14.62 -8.61 3.19
N GLY A 144 13.40 -9.13 3.18
CA GLY A 144 12.41 -8.93 4.24
C GLY A 144 12.41 -10.07 5.26
N THR A 145 11.73 -9.85 6.38
CA THR A 145 11.57 -10.85 7.46
C THR A 145 10.99 -12.18 6.97
N TYR A 146 10.05 -12.12 6.02
CA TYR A 146 9.35 -13.30 5.49
C TYR A 146 10.08 -14.02 4.35
N ASP A 147 11.28 -13.55 3.98
CA ASP A 147 12.18 -14.26 3.06
C ASP A 147 12.97 -15.38 3.77
N GLN A 148 12.75 -15.67 5.05
CA GLN A 148 13.38 -16.83 5.69
C GLN A 148 12.84 -18.15 5.12
N LEU A 149 13.69 -19.18 5.01
CA LEU A 149 13.33 -20.49 4.44
C LEU A 149 12.09 -21.10 5.11
N LYS A 150 11.97 -20.95 6.43
CA LYS A 150 10.84 -21.44 7.23
C LYS A 150 9.47 -21.00 6.68
N TYR A 151 9.35 -19.77 6.16
CA TYR A 151 8.07 -19.28 5.63
C TYR A 151 7.72 -19.91 4.27
N ALA A 152 8.72 -20.19 3.43
CA ALA A 152 8.51 -20.93 2.20
C ALA A 152 8.10 -22.38 2.47
N LEU A 153 8.66 -23.00 3.52
CA LEU A 153 8.25 -24.34 3.98
C LEU A 153 6.84 -24.34 4.56
N LYS A 154 6.49 -23.34 5.40
CA LYS A 154 5.14 -23.17 5.94
C LYS A 154 4.11 -22.99 4.81
N GLU A 155 4.41 -22.23 3.77
CA GLU A 155 3.53 -22.06 2.60
C GLU A 155 3.32 -23.38 1.87
N LYS A 156 4.39 -24.17 1.64
CA LYS A 156 4.25 -25.50 1.04
C LYS A 156 3.37 -26.43 1.88
N LEU A 157 3.60 -26.46 3.19
CA LEU A 157 2.82 -27.27 4.12
C LEU A 157 1.35 -26.83 4.14
N ALA A 158 1.08 -25.52 4.17
CA ALA A 158 -0.27 -24.97 4.09
C ALA A 158 -0.97 -25.36 2.78
N LEU A 159 -0.28 -25.31 1.64
CA LEU A 159 -0.83 -25.75 0.35
C LEU A 159 -1.17 -27.25 0.38
N ILE A 160 -0.29 -28.09 0.93
CA ILE A 160 -0.55 -29.54 1.06
C ILE A 160 -1.79 -29.75 1.92
N ILE A 161 -1.83 -29.21 3.14
CA ILE A 161 -2.97 -29.38 4.07
C ILE A 161 -4.27 -28.85 3.46
N TYR A 162 -4.22 -27.67 2.83
CA TYR A 162 -5.40 -27.09 2.19
C TYR A 162 -5.93 -27.99 1.08
N TYR A 163 -5.09 -28.44 0.13
CA TYR A 163 -5.56 -29.23 -0.99
C TYR A 163 -5.98 -30.66 -0.58
N THR A 164 -5.35 -31.24 0.43
CA THR A 164 -5.77 -32.55 1.00
C THR A 164 -7.16 -32.47 1.63
N PHE A 165 -7.49 -31.35 2.31
CA PHE A 165 -8.76 -31.18 3.02
C PHE A 165 -9.61 -30.03 2.44
N LYS A 166 -9.51 -29.79 1.13
CA LYS A 166 -10.08 -28.60 0.47
C LYS A 166 -11.56 -28.42 0.75
N TRP A 167 -12.31 -29.51 0.62
CA TRP A 167 -13.75 -29.55 0.87
C TRP A 167 -14.12 -29.14 2.30
N HIS A 168 -13.34 -29.55 3.30
CA HIS A 168 -13.57 -29.18 4.70
C HIS A 168 -13.33 -27.67 4.91
N TRP A 169 -12.26 -27.12 4.33
CA TRP A 169 -11.91 -25.71 4.52
C TRP A 169 -12.84 -24.77 3.76
N ASP A 170 -13.17 -25.08 2.50
CA ASP A 170 -13.99 -24.21 1.66
C ASP A 170 -15.43 -24.07 2.19
N ARG A 171 -15.96 -25.12 2.86
CA ARG A 171 -17.30 -25.08 3.48
C ARG A 171 -17.41 -24.14 4.67
N LYS A 172 -16.30 -23.69 5.26
CA LYS A 172 -16.31 -22.81 6.43
C LYS A 172 -16.73 -21.38 6.10
N GLY A 173 -16.68 -20.94 4.84
CA GLY A 173 -17.06 -19.57 4.48
C GLY A 173 -16.22 -18.51 5.23
N ILE A 174 -14.90 -18.72 5.28
CA ILE A 174 -13.97 -17.91 6.08
C ILE A 174 -13.91 -16.49 5.53
N VAL A 175 -14.06 -15.50 6.42
CA VAL A 175 -13.86 -14.08 6.12
C VAL A 175 -12.62 -13.57 6.84
N LEU A 176 -11.72 -12.91 6.12
CA LEU A 176 -10.48 -12.38 6.68
C LEU A 176 -10.50 -10.86 6.76
N VAL A 177 -10.21 -10.33 7.94
CA VAL A 177 -10.04 -8.90 8.21
C VAL A 177 -8.58 -8.60 8.52
N TYR A 178 -8.03 -7.55 7.93
CA TYR A 178 -6.63 -7.16 8.15
C TYR A 178 -6.37 -5.69 7.81
N GLU A 179 -5.30 -5.15 8.38
CA GLU A 179 -4.76 -3.83 8.05
C GLU A 179 -3.44 -3.96 7.27
N LYS A 180 -2.73 -2.85 7.05
CA LYS A 180 -1.49 -2.80 6.26
C LYS A 180 -0.46 -3.83 6.76
N PHE A 181 -0.26 -4.89 5.97
CA PHE A 181 0.63 -6.01 6.31
C PHE A 181 0.36 -6.64 7.68
N SER A 182 -0.89 -6.54 8.17
CA SER A 182 -1.27 -7.03 9.49
C SER A 182 -0.43 -6.44 10.63
N HIS A 183 0.05 -5.19 10.50
CA HIS A 183 0.92 -4.58 11.51
C HIS A 183 0.18 -3.82 12.61
N THR A 184 -1.08 -3.47 12.41
CA THR A 184 -1.84 -2.61 13.32
C THR A 184 -3.24 -3.16 13.57
N ALA A 185 -3.85 -2.69 14.66
CA ALA A 185 -5.27 -2.87 14.95
C ALA A 185 -5.85 -1.54 15.46
N GLN A 186 -5.86 -0.55 14.58
CA GLN A 186 -6.22 0.83 14.92
C GLN A 186 -7.18 1.47 13.90
N ASP A 187 -7.38 0.87 12.74
CA ASP A 187 -8.06 1.50 11.62
C ASP A 187 -9.48 0.93 11.42
N ASN A 188 -10.13 1.30 10.32
CA ASN A 188 -11.48 0.85 9.98
C ASN A 188 -11.65 -0.67 10.04
N SER A 189 -10.62 -1.43 9.69
CA SER A 189 -10.65 -2.91 9.76
C SER A 189 -10.82 -3.41 11.19
N TYR A 190 -10.06 -2.87 12.15
CA TYR A 190 -10.17 -3.24 13.55
C TYR A 190 -11.55 -2.90 14.11
N TYR A 191 -12.03 -1.69 13.91
CA TYR A 191 -13.33 -1.27 14.45
C TYR A 191 -14.51 -1.98 13.80
N PHE A 192 -14.43 -2.27 12.50
CA PHE A 192 -15.40 -3.12 11.82
C PHE A 192 -15.39 -4.56 12.38
N PHE A 193 -14.21 -5.15 12.57
CA PHE A 193 -14.07 -6.47 13.18
C PHE A 193 -14.63 -6.49 14.60
N LYS A 194 -14.30 -5.49 15.42
CA LYS A 194 -14.82 -5.33 16.77
C LYS A 194 -16.35 -5.30 16.76
N TYR A 195 -16.95 -4.46 15.93
CA TYR A 195 -18.40 -4.39 15.81
C TYR A 195 -19.00 -5.75 15.44
N CYS A 196 -18.42 -6.45 14.45
CA CYS A 196 -18.91 -7.75 14.03
C CYS A 196 -18.80 -8.81 15.13
N TYR A 197 -17.68 -8.83 15.85
CA TYR A 197 -17.46 -9.76 16.95
C TYR A 197 -18.48 -9.51 18.07
N ASP A 198 -18.56 -8.27 18.55
CA ASP A 198 -19.40 -7.89 19.69
C ASP A 198 -20.90 -8.14 19.41
N HIS A 199 -21.34 -7.94 18.17
CA HIS A 199 -22.74 -8.11 17.76
C HIS A 199 -23.00 -9.45 17.06
N LYS A 200 -22.04 -10.38 17.07
CA LYS A 200 -22.10 -11.71 16.43
C LYS A 200 -22.55 -11.66 14.97
N GLN A 201 -22.08 -10.63 14.25
CA GLN A 201 -22.32 -10.45 12.82
C GLN A 201 -21.23 -11.14 12.01
N ILE A 202 -21.59 -11.60 10.81
CA ILE A 202 -20.69 -12.29 9.85
C ILE A 202 -20.03 -13.53 10.47
N PRO A 203 -20.56 -14.74 10.23
CA PRO A 203 -19.97 -15.96 10.78
C PRO A 203 -18.56 -16.20 10.21
N ASN A 204 -17.70 -16.83 11.01
CA ASN A 204 -16.33 -17.22 10.62
C ASN A 204 -15.46 -16.04 10.13
N LEU A 205 -15.65 -14.87 10.75
CA LEU A 205 -14.82 -13.69 10.63
C LEU A 205 -13.56 -13.80 11.49
N TYR A 206 -12.37 -13.59 10.90
CA TYR A 206 -11.11 -13.65 11.63
C TYR A 206 -10.26 -12.40 11.38
N TYR A 207 -9.69 -11.85 12.44
CA TYR A 207 -8.73 -10.75 12.36
C TYR A 207 -7.29 -11.28 12.25
N VAL A 208 -6.54 -10.79 11.28
CA VAL A 208 -5.17 -11.23 11.00
C VAL A 208 -4.19 -10.16 11.44
N ILE A 209 -3.34 -10.50 12.41
CA ILE A 209 -2.32 -9.60 12.95
C ILE A 209 -0.96 -10.28 13.04
N ASN A 210 0.10 -9.51 12.89
CA ASN A 210 1.46 -9.94 13.15
C ASN A 210 1.68 -10.04 14.66
N LYS A 211 2.10 -11.20 15.15
CA LYS A 211 2.38 -11.46 16.57
C LYS A 211 3.38 -10.49 17.22
N LYS A 212 4.20 -9.81 16.42
CA LYS A 212 5.15 -8.78 16.88
C LYS A 212 4.59 -7.35 16.85
N SER A 213 3.32 -7.16 16.50
CA SER A 213 2.67 -5.85 16.53
C SER A 213 2.53 -5.35 17.96
N ASN A 214 2.73 -4.05 18.18
CA ASN A 214 2.44 -3.39 19.45
C ASN A 214 0.93 -3.47 19.80
N ASP A 215 0.06 -3.60 18.79
CA ASP A 215 -1.38 -3.66 18.96
C ASP A 215 -1.89 -5.09 19.21
N TYR A 216 -1.02 -6.12 19.18
CA TYR A 216 -1.45 -7.51 19.32
C TYR A 216 -2.27 -7.73 20.61
N LYS A 217 -1.83 -7.12 21.72
CA LYS A 217 -2.50 -7.22 23.03
C LYS A 217 -3.93 -6.65 23.03
N MET A 218 -4.27 -5.74 22.13
CA MET A 218 -5.65 -5.22 22.03
C MET A 218 -6.64 -6.30 21.61
N LEU A 219 -6.13 -7.36 20.97
CA LEU A 219 -6.91 -8.45 20.45
C LEU A 219 -6.98 -9.66 21.38
N ASP A 220 -6.38 -9.59 22.58
CA ASP A 220 -6.38 -10.69 23.55
C ASP A 220 -7.82 -11.10 23.92
N GLN A 221 -8.74 -10.13 24.00
CA GLN A 221 -10.17 -10.37 24.25
C GLN A 221 -10.92 -11.06 23.08
N TYR A 222 -10.28 -11.21 21.92
CA TYR A 222 -10.84 -11.81 20.70
C TYR A 222 -10.02 -13.04 20.24
N GLU A 223 -9.27 -13.68 21.14
CA GLU A 223 -8.27 -14.70 20.80
C GLU A 223 -8.79 -15.84 19.91
N ASP A 224 -10.07 -16.23 20.04
CA ASP A 224 -10.71 -17.29 19.27
C ASP A 224 -10.91 -16.92 17.79
N LYS A 225 -10.90 -15.62 17.48
CA LYS A 225 -11.05 -15.04 16.14
C LYS A 225 -9.79 -14.35 15.64
N VAL A 226 -8.67 -14.46 16.34
CA VAL A 226 -7.39 -13.90 15.93
C VAL A 226 -6.51 -14.95 15.26
N ILE A 227 -5.82 -14.56 14.19
CA ILE A 227 -4.89 -15.44 13.47
C ILE A 227 -3.55 -14.74 13.25
N ASP A 228 -2.48 -15.42 13.67
CA ASP A 228 -1.11 -14.98 13.43
C ASP A 228 -0.78 -14.89 11.93
N PHE A 229 -0.40 -13.68 11.49
CA PHE A 229 0.06 -13.42 10.14
C PHE A 229 1.22 -14.35 9.75
N MET A 230 1.16 -14.91 8.54
CA MET A 230 2.15 -15.87 8.01
C MET A 230 2.31 -17.17 8.85
N SER A 231 1.33 -17.52 9.69
CA SER A 231 1.18 -18.87 10.25
C SER A 231 0.64 -19.85 9.21
N ILE A 232 0.77 -21.17 9.48
CA ILE A 232 0.19 -22.21 8.60
C ILE A 232 -1.34 -22.08 8.58
N LYS A 233 -1.96 -21.88 9.75
CA LYS A 233 -3.40 -21.61 9.89
C LYS A 233 -3.83 -20.45 9.00
N TYR A 234 -3.12 -19.32 9.09
CA TYR A 234 -3.39 -18.16 8.25
C TYR A 234 -3.34 -18.48 6.75
N MET A 235 -2.30 -19.17 6.28
CA MET A 235 -2.15 -19.48 4.86
C MET A 235 -3.24 -20.44 4.36
N ILE A 236 -3.68 -21.40 5.17
CA ILE A 236 -4.84 -22.26 4.85
C ILE A 236 -6.11 -21.40 4.77
N TYR A 237 -6.33 -20.50 5.74
CA TYR A 237 -7.53 -19.67 5.79
C TYR A 237 -7.56 -18.66 4.64
N LEU A 238 -6.40 -18.13 4.21
CA LEU A 238 -6.26 -17.29 3.04
C LEU A 238 -6.59 -18.04 1.74
N LEU A 239 -6.23 -19.32 1.65
CA LEU A 239 -6.60 -20.17 0.52
C LEU A 239 -8.12 -20.44 0.51
N ALA A 240 -8.69 -20.70 1.68
CA ALA A 240 -10.09 -21.07 1.87
C ALA A 240 -11.06 -19.87 1.97
N SER A 241 -10.56 -18.64 2.13
CA SER A 241 -11.42 -17.48 2.38
C SER A 241 -12.35 -17.20 1.21
N THR A 242 -13.59 -16.88 1.53
CA THR A 242 -14.59 -16.44 0.55
C THR A 242 -14.54 -14.94 0.35
N LEU A 243 -14.15 -14.19 1.39
CA LEU A 243 -14.14 -12.74 1.38
C LEU A 243 -12.94 -12.18 2.18
N MET A 244 -12.39 -11.09 1.67
CA MET A 244 -11.35 -10.30 2.33
C MET A 244 -11.90 -8.91 2.60
N ILE A 245 -11.72 -8.38 3.80
CA ILE A 245 -12.20 -7.06 4.20
C ILE A 245 -11.01 -6.30 4.79
N SER A 246 -10.71 -5.12 4.28
CA SER A 246 -9.58 -4.33 4.80
C SER A 246 -9.70 -2.86 4.48
N SER A 247 -9.13 -2.02 5.35
CA SER A 247 -8.90 -0.59 5.16
C SER A 247 -7.80 -0.29 4.14
N GLU A 248 -7.05 -1.31 3.75
CA GLU A 248 -5.94 -1.24 2.82
C GLU A 248 -6.20 -2.11 1.58
N SER A 249 -5.37 -1.98 0.54
CA SER A 249 -5.52 -2.82 -0.67
C SER A 249 -5.44 -4.32 -0.36
N LYS A 250 -6.08 -5.14 -1.20
CA LYS A 250 -6.03 -6.60 -1.14
C LYS A 250 -4.61 -7.17 -1.04
N ALA A 251 -3.61 -6.51 -1.61
CA ALA A 251 -2.22 -6.94 -1.57
C ALA A 251 -1.61 -6.94 -0.15
N HIS A 252 -2.16 -6.16 0.79
CA HIS A 252 -1.65 -6.05 2.16
C HIS A 252 -1.92 -7.28 3.04
N CYS A 253 -2.72 -8.24 2.57
CA CYS A 253 -2.81 -9.55 3.22
C CYS A 253 -1.55 -10.40 3.05
N TYR A 254 -0.55 -9.94 2.29
CA TYR A 254 0.61 -10.78 1.99
C TYR A 254 1.92 -10.01 2.01
N ILE A 255 3.02 -10.76 1.86
CA ILE A 255 4.38 -10.24 1.93
C ILE A 255 4.55 -9.14 0.89
N TRP A 256 5.08 -8.00 1.34
CA TRP A 256 5.40 -6.87 0.49
C TRP A 256 6.32 -7.27 -0.66
N LYS A 257 5.98 -6.83 -1.88
CA LYS A 257 6.80 -7.00 -3.09
C LYS A 257 7.22 -8.47 -3.35
N GLU A 258 6.42 -9.45 -2.93
CA GLU A 258 6.57 -10.86 -3.35
C GLU A 258 5.67 -11.15 -4.55
N ASN A 259 6.28 -11.45 -5.69
CA ASN A 259 5.59 -11.67 -6.97
C ASN A 259 5.46 -13.16 -7.33
N ARG A 260 5.89 -14.05 -6.45
CA ARG A 260 5.86 -15.50 -6.64
C ARG A 260 4.90 -16.17 -5.66
N GLY A 261 4.68 -17.47 -5.87
CA GLY A 261 3.89 -18.32 -4.99
C GLY A 261 2.45 -18.51 -5.45
N THR A 262 1.85 -19.60 -5.00
CA THR A 262 0.45 -19.91 -5.27
C THR A 262 -0.47 -18.97 -4.52
N LEU A 263 -0.11 -18.59 -3.28
CA LEU A 263 -0.88 -17.64 -2.47
C LEU A 263 -1.07 -16.30 -3.21
N LYS A 264 0.00 -15.76 -3.80
CA LYS A 264 -0.07 -14.51 -4.57
C LYS A 264 -1.13 -14.57 -5.68
N LYS A 265 -1.18 -15.68 -6.42
CA LYS A 265 -2.17 -15.88 -7.49
C LYS A 265 -3.58 -15.97 -6.93
N VAL A 266 -3.77 -16.72 -5.84
CA VAL A 266 -5.06 -16.89 -5.17
C VAL A 266 -5.58 -15.56 -4.63
N ILE A 267 -4.73 -14.73 -4.03
CA ILE A 267 -5.10 -13.40 -3.52
C ILE A 267 -5.73 -12.55 -4.63
N HIS A 268 -5.18 -12.57 -5.85
CA HIS A 268 -5.73 -11.79 -6.94
C HIS A 268 -7.16 -12.19 -7.32
N THR A 269 -7.55 -13.46 -7.11
CA THR A 269 -8.90 -13.96 -7.41
C THR A 269 -9.88 -13.80 -6.25
N LYS A 270 -9.44 -13.41 -5.05
CA LYS A 270 -10.34 -13.23 -3.91
C LYS A 270 -11.19 -11.98 -4.05
N LYS A 271 -12.45 -12.10 -3.61
CA LYS A 271 -13.37 -10.99 -3.43
C LYS A 271 -12.90 -10.10 -2.30
N HIS A 272 -13.08 -8.79 -2.45
CA HIS A 272 -12.57 -7.80 -1.52
C HIS A 272 -13.58 -6.70 -1.24
N VAL A 273 -13.68 -6.29 0.02
CA VAL A 273 -14.38 -5.08 0.46
C VAL A 273 -13.33 -4.12 1.00
N PHE A 274 -13.27 -2.93 0.42
CA PHE A 274 -12.31 -1.91 0.78
C PHE A 274 -12.98 -0.91 1.72
N LEU A 275 -12.57 -0.92 3.00
CA LEU A 275 -13.09 -0.04 4.05
C LEU A 275 -12.44 1.36 4.06
N GLN A 276 -11.46 1.57 3.16
CA GLN A 276 -10.56 2.72 3.10
C GLN A 276 -9.72 2.94 4.37
N HIS A 277 -8.56 3.59 4.20
CA HIS A 277 -7.73 4.09 5.30
C HIS A 277 -8.06 5.55 5.65
N GLY A 278 -8.75 6.25 4.75
CA GLY A 278 -9.15 7.64 4.91
C GLY A 278 -9.97 8.10 3.71
N VAL A 279 -10.69 9.20 3.92
CA VAL A 279 -11.59 9.80 2.93
C VAL A 279 -10.78 10.35 1.75
N LEU A 280 -11.24 10.07 0.53
CA LEU A 280 -10.73 10.63 -0.71
C LEU A 280 -11.02 12.12 -0.77
N GLY A 281 -10.06 12.91 -1.24
CA GLY A 281 -10.28 14.34 -1.43
C GLY A 281 -8.98 15.12 -1.56
N LEU A 282 -8.07 14.96 -0.60
CA LEU A 282 -6.84 15.78 -0.56
C LEU A 282 -5.73 15.27 -1.49
N LYS A 283 -5.77 14.01 -1.94
CA LYS A 283 -4.79 13.40 -2.85
C LYS A 283 -5.47 12.49 -3.87
N LYS A 284 -4.97 12.52 -5.11
CA LYS A 284 -5.35 11.56 -6.16
C LYS A 284 -4.70 10.20 -5.94
N VAL A 285 -5.52 9.16 -5.90
CA VAL A 285 -5.11 7.75 -5.72
C VAL A 285 -5.85 6.80 -6.66
N ASP A 286 -6.55 7.32 -7.66
CA ASP A 286 -7.30 6.57 -8.66
C ASP A 286 -6.40 5.60 -9.44
N SER A 287 -5.19 6.02 -9.81
CA SER A 287 -4.21 5.14 -10.47
C SER A 287 -3.89 3.86 -9.70
N ILE A 288 -4.06 3.88 -8.37
CA ILE A 288 -3.81 2.75 -7.48
C ILE A 288 -5.08 1.91 -7.32
N PHE A 289 -6.22 2.50 -6.95
CA PHE A 289 -7.42 1.76 -6.52
C PHE A 289 -8.53 1.65 -7.56
N LYS A 290 -8.34 2.19 -8.77
CA LYS A 290 -9.29 2.08 -9.89
C LYS A 290 -9.68 0.64 -10.18
N LYS A 291 -10.95 0.45 -10.57
CA LYS A 291 -11.48 -0.85 -10.96
C LYS A 291 -10.63 -1.48 -12.08
N GLY A 292 -10.36 -2.77 -11.94
CA GLY A 292 -9.50 -3.53 -12.87
C GLY A 292 -7.99 -3.34 -12.63
N SER A 293 -7.56 -2.45 -11.73
CA SER A 293 -6.18 -2.41 -11.27
C SER A 293 -5.86 -3.63 -10.38
N PRO A 294 -4.58 -3.96 -10.13
CA PRO A 294 -4.19 -5.01 -9.19
C PRO A 294 -4.70 -4.83 -7.76
N ASN A 295 -5.03 -3.59 -7.38
CA ASN A 295 -5.53 -3.20 -6.06
C ASN A 295 -7.02 -2.80 -6.08
N GLY A 296 -7.72 -3.00 -7.20
CA GLY A 296 -9.16 -2.80 -7.27
C GLY A 296 -9.92 -3.75 -6.33
N THR A 297 -11.12 -3.33 -5.94
CA THR A 297 -11.99 -4.02 -4.97
C THR A 297 -13.29 -4.50 -5.64
N ASN A 298 -14.13 -5.24 -4.91
CA ASN A 298 -15.49 -5.56 -5.34
C ASN A 298 -16.52 -4.60 -4.77
N LEU A 299 -16.36 -4.24 -3.49
CA LEU A 299 -17.14 -3.17 -2.87
C LEU A 299 -16.20 -2.11 -2.31
N PHE A 300 -16.55 -0.86 -2.52
CA PHE A 300 -15.80 0.30 -2.11
C PHE A 300 -16.62 1.09 -1.10
N CYS A 301 -16.24 1.04 0.19
CA CYS A 301 -16.88 1.86 1.20
C CYS A 301 -16.39 3.30 1.07
N VAL A 302 -17.30 4.26 1.20
CA VAL A 302 -17.03 5.70 1.19
C VAL A 302 -17.78 6.38 2.33
N SER A 303 -17.35 7.58 2.66
CA SER A 303 -17.86 8.38 3.77
C SER A 303 -19.11 9.20 3.45
N SER A 304 -19.32 9.54 2.18
CA SER A 304 -20.45 10.39 1.77
C SER A 304 -20.87 10.16 0.32
N GLU A 305 -22.07 10.65 -0.04
CA GLU A 305 -22.54 10.74 -1.42
C GLU A 305 -21.62 11.61 -2.28
N TYR A 306 -21.02 12.65 -1.70
CA TYR A 306 -19.99 13.44 -2.38
C TYR A 306 -18.78 12.59 -2.76
N GLU A 307 -18.25 11.80 -1.82
CA GLU A 307 -17.13 10.90 -2.10
C GLU A 307 -17.48 9.79 -3.10
N LYS A 308 -18.72 9.30 -3.07
CA LYS A 308 -19.23 8.34 -4.06
C LYS A 308 -19.12 8.88 -5.49
N GLU A 309 -19.41 10.16 -5.72
CA GLU A 309 -19.25 10.76 -7.06
C GLU A 309 -17.79 10.82 -7.51
N ILE A 310 -16.84 11.09 -6.59
CA ILE A 310 -15.39 10.96 -6.89
C ILE A 310 -15.07 9.53 -7.34
N VAL A 311 -15.56 8.52 -6.61
CA VAL A 311 -15.30 7.12 -6.94
C VAL A 311 -15.90 6.73 -8.29
N LYS A 312 -17.13 7.18 -8.61
CA LYS A 312 -17.77 6.95 -9.90
C LYS A 312 -16.97 7.58 -11.04
N GLN A 313 -16.61 8.85 -10.90
CA GLN A 313 -15.96 9.64 -11.96
C GLN A 313 -14.52 9.18 -12.25
N PHE A 314 -13.73 8.93 -11.20
CA PHE A 314 -12.28 8.71 -11.36
C PHE A 314 -11.87 7.23 -11.27
N PHE A 315 -12.58 6.43 -10.46
CA PHE A 315 -12.19 5.06 -10.12
C PHE A 315 -12.95 3.98 -10.91
N ASN A 316 -13.92 4.37 -11.75
CA ASN A 316 -14.72 3.50 -12.62
C ASN A 316 -15.52 2.40 -11.88
N TYR A 317 -15.99 2.68 -10.66
CA TYR A 317 -16.93 1.78 -9.96
C TYR A 317 -18.37 2.20 -10.27
N THR A 318 -19.28 1.23 -10.32
CA THR A 318 -20.72 1.47 -10.48
C THR A 318 -21.36 1.77 -9.13
N GLU A 319 -22.58 2.31 -9.16
CA GLU A 319 -23.30 2.72 -7.95
C GLU A 319 -23.58 1.56 -6.99
N ASP A 320 -23.88 0.37 -7.52
CA ASP A 320 -24.08 -0.85 -6.75
C ASP A 320 -22.79 -1.43 -6.14
N GLU A 321 -21.62 -0.97 -6.59
CA GLU A 321 -20.31 -1.36 -6.08
C GLU A 321 -19.78 -0.41 -4.98
N ILE A 322 -20.51 0.66 -4.67
CA ILE A 322 -20.09 1.68 -3.70
C ILE A 322 -21.05 1.66 -2.50
N ILE A 323 -20.47 1.62 -1.30
CA ILE A 323 -21.22 1.64 -0.03
C ILE A 323 -21.00 2.99 0.64
N VAL A 324 -22.05 3.80 0.74
CA VAL A 324 -22.00 5.05 1.52
C VAL A 324 -22.32 4.73 2.98
N SER A 325 -21.29 4.60 3.80
CA SER A 325 -21.43 4.15 5.19
C SER A 325 -20.89 5.11 6.23
N GLY A 326 -19.94 5.99 5.85
CA GLY A 326 -18.99 6.55 6.80
C GLY A 326 -17.84 5.57 7.08
N LEU A 327 -16.86 6.00 7.88
CA LEU A 327 -15.74 5.16 8.29
C LEU A 327 -16.03 4.42 9.59
N ALA A 328 -15.74 3.11 9.66
CA ALA A 328 -16.01 2.29 10.85
C ALA A 328 -15.34 2.86 12.13
N ARG A 329 -14.15 3.45 12.01
CA ARG A 329 -13.43 4.04 13.14
C ARG A 329 -14.14 5.24 13.77
N TRP A 330 -14.99 5.94 13.00
CA TRP A 330 -15.75 7.09 13.51
C TRP A 330 -16.80 6.72 14.55
N ASP A 331 -17.21 5.45 14.62
CA ASP A 331 -18.05 4.95 15.71
C ASP A 331 -17.36 5.11 17.08
N TYR A 332 -16.03 5.07 17.11
CA TYR A 332 -15.24 5.08 18.34
C TYR A 332 -14.47 6.39 18.56
N LEU A 333 -14.48 7.32 17.59
CA LEU A 333 -13.92 8.65 17.77
C LEU A 333 -14.74 9.46 18.79
N GLN A 334 -14.09 9.98 19.81
CA GLN A 334 -14.69 10.87 20.79
C GLN A 334 -13.73 12.00 21.13
N ASP A 335 -14.26 13.17 21.45
CA ASP A 335 -13.42 14.26 21.93
C ASP A 335 -12.93 13.93 23.35
N LYS A 336 -11.61 13.74 23.48
CA LYS A 336 -10.91 13.53 24.75
C LYS A 336 -10.00 14.70 25.09
N SER A 337 -10.22 15.88 24.47
CA SER A 337 -9.39 17.04 24.75
C SER A 337 -9.57 17.48 26.21
N GLY A 338 -8.45 17.51 26.93
CA GLY A 338 -8.43 17.84 28.36
C GLY A 338 -8.55 19.33 28.64
N GLU A 339 -8.37 19.67 29.92
CA GLU A 339 -8.22 21.07 30.36
C GLU A 339 -6.96 21.69 29.74
N GLN A 340 -5.82 21.00 29.85
CA GLN A 340 -4.62 21.37 29.11
C GLN A 340 -4.84 21.09 27.62
N LYS A 341 -4.79 22.15 26.81
CA LYS A 341 -5.06 22.07 25.38
C LYS A 341 -3.83 21.59 24.64
N GLN A 342 -4.08 20.85 23.56
CA GLN A 342 -3.04 20.23 22.75
C GLN A 342 -3.24 20.55 21.27
N ILE A 343 -2.17 20.93 20.60
CA ILE A 343 -2.10 21.05 19.14
C ILE A 343 -1.31 19.84 18.61
N LEU A 344 -1.88 19.12 17.65
CA LEU A 344 -1.14 18.08 16.93
C LEU A 344 -0.61 18.64 15.62
N LEU A 345 0.71 18.64 15.46
CA LEU A 345 1.38 18.90 14.19
C LEU A 345 1.74 17.56 13.54
N LEU A 346 1.06 17.23 12.44
CA LEU A 346 1.17 15.95 11.74
C LEU A 346 1.28 16.14 10.22
N PRO A 347 2.47 16.45 9.69
CA PRO A 347 2.69 16.56 8.25
C PRO A 347 2.76 15.20 7.56
N THR A 348 2.41 15.17 6.27
CA THR A 348 2.62 13.97 5.45
C THR A 348 4.08 13.88 4.98
N TRP A 349 4.54 12.67 4.65
CA TRP A 349 5.86 12.48 4.04
C TRP A 349 5.88 12.98 2.59
N ARG A 350 7.08 13.22 2.06
CA ARG A 350 7.30 13.62 0.66
C ARG A 350 8.14 12.59 -0.07
N GLU A 351 7.81 12.36 -1.35
CA GLU A 351 8.53 11.40 -2.18
C GLU A 351 10.01 11.77 -2.36
N TRP A 352 10.30 13.07 -2.48
CA TRP A 352 11.68 13.57 -2.57
C TRP A 352 12.45 13.55 -1.25
N LEU A 353 11.83 13.14 -0.13
CA LEU A 353 12.52 12.91 1.16
C LEU A 353 12.74 11.42 1.45
N ASP A 354 12.36 10.54 0.52
CA ASP A 354 12.57 9.11 0.67
C ASP A 354 14.04 8.77 0.36
N GLU A 355 14.73 8.14 1.32
CA GLU A 355 16.13 7.70 1.19
C GLU A 355 17.16 8.82 0.87
N VAL A 356 16.86 10.08 1.23
CA VAL A 356 17.81 11.20 1.11
C VAL A 356 18.94 11.13 2.15
N SER A 357 20.08 11.75 1.82
CA SER A 357 21.17 11.95 2.79
C SER A 357 20.75 12.91 3.90
N GLU A 358 21.51 12.91 5.01
CA GLU A 358 21.31 13.85 6.11
C GLU A 358 21.39 15.31 5.65
N GLU A 359 22.44 15.67 4.92
CA GLU A 359 22.63 17.00 4.34
C GLU A 359 21.45 17.39 3.42
N GLY A 360 20.99 16.45 2.59
CA GLY A 360 19.85 16.68 1.70
C GLY A 360 18.52 16.87 2.46
N PHE A 361 18.35 16.23 3.62
CA PHE A 361 17.19 16.46 4.47
C PHE A 361 17.26 17.83 5.15
N LEU A 362 18.42 18.23 5.69
CA LEU A 362 18.62 19.50 6.37
C LEU A 362 18.50 20.70 5.41
N ASP A 363 18.90 20.56 4.15
CA ASP A 363 18.67 21.60 3.12
C ASP A 363 17.22 21.59 2.59
N SER A 364 16.40 20.59 2.90
CA SER A 364 15.05 20.51 2.35
C SER A 364 14.16 21.66 2.83
N GLN A 365 13.26 22.13 1.96
CA GLN A 365 12.22 23.10 2.36
C GLN A 365 11.37 22.57 3.53
N PHE A 366 11.13 21.26 3.58
CA PHE A 366 10.40 20.62 4.67
C PHE A 366 11.05 20.89 6.03
N TYR A 367 12.34 20.60 6.16
CA TYR A 367 13.07 20.84 7.40
C TYR A 367 13.06 22.33 7.76
N ARG A 368 13.45 23.19 6.82
CA ARG A 368 13.55 24.64 7.05
C ARG A 368 12.24 25.28 7.52
N GLN A 369 11.09 24.86 6.98
CA GLN A 369 9.79 25.42 7.37
C GLN A 369 9.34 24.95 8.76
N TYR A 370 9.52 23.67 9.08
CA TYR A 370 9.13 23.15 10.40
C TYR A 370 10.10 23.55 11.50
N GLU A 371 11.40 23.60 11.23
CA GLU A 371 12.37 24.16 12.18
C GLU A 371 11.97 25.60 12.53
N ARG A 372 11.76 26.45 11.51
CA ARG A 372 11.40 27.86 11.72
C ARG A 372 10.13 28.00 12.55
N LEU A 373 9.12 27.18 12.26
CA LEU A 373 7.87 27.17 13.03
C LEU A 373 8.10 26.78 14.50
N LEU A 374 8.85 25.71 14.74
CA LEU A 374 9.05 25.17 16.09
C LEU A 374 9.91 26.09 16.98
N ASN A 375 10.75 26.94 16.37
CA ASN A 375 11.60 27.92 17.05
C ASN A 375 11.13 29.38 16.86
N ASP A 376 9.91 29.60 16.38
CA ASP A 376 9.32 30.93 16.29
C ASP A 376 9.03 31.48 17.70
N THR A 377 9.62 32.64 18.03
CA THR A 377 9.52 33.22 19.38
C THR A 377 8.09 33.59 19.74
N THR A 378 7.29 34.07 18.78
CA THR A 378 5.90 34.44 19.00
C THR A 378 5.07 33.20 19.31
N LEU A 379 5.27 32.10 18.57
CA LEU A 379 4.59 30.84 18.85
C LEU A 379 4.91 30.31 20.25
N VAL A 380 6.20 30.29 20.63
CA VAL A 380 6.64 29.81 21.94
C VAL A 380 5.96 30.60 23.07
N GLU A 381 5.99 31.93 22.99
CA GLU A 381 5.33 32.81 23.97
C GLU A 381 3.82 32.54 24.05
N GLN A 382 3.14 32.33 22.91
CA GLN A 382 1.70 32.04 22.92
C GLN A 382 1.38 30.66 23.50
N LEU A 383 2.18 29.64 23.23
CA LEU A 383 2.02 28.30 23.80
C LEU A 383 2.17 28.33 25.32
N GLU A 384 3.18 29.03 25.83
CA GLU A 384 3.43 29.18 27.26
C GLU A 384 2.33 29.99 27.95
N LYS A 385 1.96 31.16 27.39
CA LYS A 385 0.91 32.03 27.91
C LYS A 385 -0.43 31.32 28.07
N HIS A 386 -0.78 30.44 27.13
CA HIS A 386 -2.06 29.72 27.13
C HIS A 386 -1.97 28.30 27.72
N ASN A 387 -0.79 27.89 28.23
CA ASN A 387 -0.52 26.53 28.70
C ASN A 387 -0.95 25.44 27.68
N VAL A 388 -0.54 25.63 26.43
CA VAL A 388 -0.86 24.73 25.31
C VAL A 388 0.36 23.89 24.96
N ILE A 389 0.15 22.60 24.71
CA ILE A 389 1.20 21.68 24.27
C ILE A 389 1.10 21.45 22.75
N LEU A 390 2.17 21.72 22.01
CA LEU A 390 2.31 21.35 20.61
C LEU A 390 3.03 20.00 20.51
N LYS A 391 2.31 18.96 20.09
CA LYS A 391 2.89 17.64 19.81
C LYS A 391 3.25 17.54 18.33
N PHE A 392 4.54 17.49 18.03
CA PHE A 392 5.04 17.25 16.67
C PHE A 392 5.23 15.76 16.43
N CYS A 393 4.43 15.19 15.51
CA CYS A 393 4.50 13.79 15.15
C CYS A 393 4.88 13.64 13.68
N MET A 394 6.01 12.98 13.42
CA MET A 394 6.45 12.72 12.05
C MET A 394 5.98 11.38 11.50
N HIS A 395 5.70 11.37 10.19
CA HIS A 395 5.29 10.18 9.47
C HIS A 395 6.34 9.06 9.58
N PRO A 396 5.95 7.76 9.69
CA PRO A 396 6.87 6.64 9.87
C PRO A 396 8.01 6.54 8.86
N ARG A 397 7.80 7.02 7.62
CA ARG A 397 8.83 6.98 6.57
C ARG A 397 10.01 7.92 6.82
N ILE A 398 9.78 9.03 7.53
CA ILE A 398 10.79 10.06 7.82
C ILE A 398 11.03 10.22 9.33
N HIS A 399 10.47 9.35 10.17
CA HIS A 399 10.53 9.48 11.64
C HIS A 399 11.96 9.47 12.19
N SER A 400 12.93 8.84 11.52
CA SER A 400 14.33 8.85 11.95
C SER A 400 14.93 10.26 11.91
N SER A 401 14.39 11.14 11.08
CA SER A 401 14.82 12.53 10.96
C SER A 401 14.32 13.41 12.10
N ILE A 402 13.54 12.88 13.05
CA ILE A 402 12.97 13.68 14.15
C ILE A 402 14.06 14.22 15.08
N ARG A 403 15.18 13.51 15.13
CA ARG A 403 16.37 13.87 15.89
C ARG A 403 17.04 15.17 15.44
N TYR A 404 16.73 15.67 14.24
CA TYR A 404 17.29 16.91 13.73
C TYR A 404 16.52 18.14 14.18
N PHE A 405 15.33 17.97 14.75
CA PHE A 405 14.56 19.08 15.28
C PHE A 405 14.86 19.26 16.76
N GLU A 406 15.12 20.50 17.15
CA GLU A 406 15.35 20.91 18.52
C GLU A 406 14.45 22.11 18.83
N CYS A 407 14.01 22.22 20.07
CA CYS A 407 13.21 23.34 20.55
C CYS A 407 13.51 23.59 22.03
N ASN A 408 13.60 24.86 22.42
CA ASN A 408 14.03 25.25 23.77
C ASN A 408 12.90 25.36 24.80
N THR A 409 11.64 25.06 24.44
CA THR A 409 10.50 25.09 25.35
C THR A 409 9.93 23.69 25.62
N SER A 410 9.44 23.46 26.84
CA SER A 410 8.76 22.21 27.23
C SER A 410 7.35 22.07 26.63
N ASN A 411 6.78 23.17 26.11
CA ASN A 411 5.48 23.19 25.46
C ASN A 411 5.51 22.55 24.05
N VAL A 412 6.69 22.30 23.48
CA VAL A 412 6.85 21.56 22.23
C VAL A 412 7.37 20.17 22.53
N GLN A 413 6.62 19.15 22.11
CA GLN A 413 6.92 17.75 22.39
C GLN A 413 7.04 16.95 21.09
N PHE A 414 8.16 16.23 20.94
CA PHE A 414 8.41 15.37 19.80
C PHE A 414 7.86 13.96 20.06
N VAL A 415 6.82 13.58 19.33
CA VAL A 415 6.15 12.29 19.47
C VAL A 415 6.65 11.31 18.41
N LYS A 416 7.23 10.20 18.86
CA LYS A 416 7.59 9.11 17.97
C LYS A 416 6.35 8.28 17.64
N TYR A 417 6.12 8.04 16.35
CA TYR A 417 4.95 7.31 15.84
C TYR A 417 4.73 5.92 16.48
N LYS A 418 5.80 5.25 16.94
CA LYS A 418 5.69 3.90 17.54
C LYS A 418 5.21 3.91 18.99
N ASP A 419 5.30 5.06 19.65
CA ASP A 419 5.12 5.16 21.10
C ASP A 419 3.66 5.46 21.45
N ILE A 420 2.91 6.11 20.55
CA ILE A 420 1.52 6.52 20.77
C ILE A 420 0.66 6.20 19.55
N LYS A 421 -0.58 5.76 19.80
CA LYS A 421 -1.59 5.53 18.76
C LYS A 421 -2.07 6.85 18.18
N ILE A 422 -2.06 6.96 16.85
CA ILE A 422 -2.48 8.18 16.15
C ILE A 422 -3.92 8.56 16.49
N ASN A 423 -4.83 7.59 16.63
CA ASN A 423 -6.22 7.88 17.00
C ASN A 423 -6.35 8.55 18.37
N GLU A 424 -5.53 8.17 19.35
CA GLU A 424 -5.54 8.79 20.67
C GLU A 424 -5.03 10.23 20.58
N LEU A 425 -3.93 10.46 19.84
CA LEU A 425 -3.42 11.82 19.60
C LEU A 425 -4.47 12.72 18.92
N ILE A 426 -5.25 12.19 17.98
CA ILE A 426 -6.35 12.92 17.33
C ILE A 426 -7.45 13.25 18.36
N MET A 427 -7.88 12.27 19.15
CA MET A 427 -8.95 12.45 20.14
C MET A 427 -8.57 13.43 21.25
N GLU A 428 -7.32 13.42 21.70
CA GLU A 428 -6.78 14.31 22.76
C GLU A 428 -6.48 15.74 22.27
N SER A 429 -6.19 15.92 20.98
CA SER A 429 -5.84 17.22 20.42
C SER A 429 -7.04 18.13 20.28
N SER A 430 -6.87 19.43 20.53
CA SER A 430 -7.86 20.48 20.31
C SER A 430 -7.77 21.09 18.90
N LEU A 431 -6.61 21.00 18.24
CA LEU A 431 -6.39 21.49 16.89
C LEU A 431 -5.39 20.61 16.14
N LEU A 432 -5.56 20.48 14.82
CA LEU A 432 -4.62 19.79 13.95
C LEU A 432 -3.95 20.77 12.98
N ILE A 433 -2.63 20.74 12.94
CA ILE A 433 -1.84 21.29 11.84
C ILE A 433 -1.41 20.12 10.95
N THR A 434 -1.79 20.14 9.68
CA THR A 434 -1.40 19.12 8.70
C THR A 434 -1.25 19.75 7.32
N ASP A 435 -1.03 18.96 6.28
CA ASP A 435 -0.85 19.46 4.91
C ASP A 435 -1.87 18.84 3.93
N TYR A 436 -1.74 17.56 3.64
CA TYR A 436 -2.51 16.82 2.64
C TYR A 436 -2.99 15.48 3.22
N SER A 437 -3.07 15.39 4.56
CA SER A 437 -3.39 14.15 5.26
C SER A 437 -4.89 13.92 5.36
N SER A 438 -5.34 12.71 5.07
CA SER A 438 -6.73 12.29 5.31
C SER A 438 -7.09 12.20 6.80
N VAL A 439 -6.11 12.29 7.71
CA VAL A 439 -6.36 12.42 9.16
C VAL A 439 -7.16 13.67 9.50
N SER A 440 -7.07 14.72 8.67
CA SER A 440 -7.89 15.93 8.81
C SER A 440 -9.39 15.62 8.85
N TRP A 441 -9.86 14.60 8.14
CA TRP A 441 -11.27 14.19 8.17
C TRP A 441 -11.72 13.67 9.53
N ASP A 442 -10.84 12.98 10.28
CA ASP A 442 -11.15 12.50 11.63
C ASP A 442 -11.28 13.67 12.62
N MET A 443 -10.38 14.65 12.53
CA MET A 443 -10.46 15.89 13.31
C MET A 443 -11.71 16.70 12.95
N TYR A 444 -12.02 16.77 11.66
CA TYR A 444 -13.21 17.46 11.19
C TYR A 444 -14.46 16.75 11.69
N TYR A 445 -14.52 15.41 11.66
CA TYR A 445 -15.62 14.64 12.23
C TYR A 445 -15.86 14.94 13.73
N LEU A 446 -14.78 15.17 14.48
CA LEU A 446 -14.80 15.58 15.89
C LEU A 446 -15.16 17.06 16.10
N LYS A 447 -15.45 17.83 15.04
CA LYS A 447 -15.77 19.27 15.09
C LYS A 447 -14.63 20.14 15.64
N LYS A 448 -13.40 19.76 15.31
CA LYS A 448 -12.18 20.44 15.75
C LYS A 448 -11.55 21.25 14.62
N PRO A 449 -10.95 22.42 14.92
CA PRO A 449 -10.28 23.25 13.94
C PRO A 449 -9.05 22.56 13.34
N ILE A 450 -8.80 22.88 12.08
CA ILE A 450 -7.70 22.35 11.28
C ILE A 450 -7.01 23.50 10.56
N ILE A 451 -5.68 23.48 10.55
CA ILE A 451 -4.85 24.35 9.73
C ILE A 451 -4.04 23.50 8.76
N PHE A 452 -4.19 23.78 7.47
CA PHE A 452 -3.47 23.18 6.36
C PHE A 452 -2.25 24.04 6.00
N PHE A 453 -1.07 23.65 6.48
CA PHE A 453 0.21 24.28 6.17
C PHE A 453 0.83 23.65 4.92
N GLN A 454 0.68 24.34 3.78
CA GLN A 454 0.94 23.79 2.44
C GLN A 454 1.98 24.62 1.66
N PHE A 455 3.13 24.86 2.29
CA PHE A 455 4.24 25.69 1.75
C PHE A 455 4.83 25.21 0.40
N ASP A 456 4.56 23.97 0.00
CA ASP A 456 5.15 23.30 -1.17
C ASP A 456 4.17 23.12 -2.34
N HIS A 457 2.91 23.59 -2.20
CA HIS A 457 1.92 23.65 -3.27
C HIS A 457 1.71 22.35 -4.09
N ILE A 458 1.91 21.16 -3.51
CA ILE A 458 1.83 19.84 -4.19
C ILE A 458 0.38 19.41 -4.47
N MET A 459 -0.53 20.37 -4.59
CA MET A 459 -1.94 20.13 -4.46
C MET A 459 -2.49 19.48 -5.73
N ASN A 460 -2.79 18.18 -5.65
CA ASN A 460 -3.46 17.42 -6.69
C ASN A 460 -4.48 16.46 -6.05
N GLY A 461 -5.54 17.05 -5.50
CA GLY A 461 -6.68 16.35 -4.89
C GLY A 461 -7.89 16.28 -5.82
N TYR A 462 -9.00 15.77 -5.28
CA TYR A 462 -10.33 15.81 -5.90
C TYR A 462 -11.17 17.00 -5.42
N LEU A 463 -10.85 17.56 -4.23
CA LEU A 463 -11.55 18.73 -3.70
C LEU A 463 -11.17 20.02 -4.44
N ASN A 464 -12.14 20.89 -4.65
CA ASN A 464 -11.91 22.30 -4.95
C ASN A 464 -11.47 23.02 -3.67
N VAL A 465 -10.17 23.23 -3.54
CA VAL A 465 -9.58 23.77 -2.31
C VAL A 465 -10.02 25.19 -1.96
N GLU A 466 -10.48 25.98 -2.94
CA GLU A 466 -10.97 27.34 -2.67
C GLU A 466 -12.32 27.36 -1.94
N HIS A 467 -13.13 26.31 -2.12
CA HIS A 467 -14.51 26.29 -1.64
C HIS A 467 -14.83 25.11 -0.71
N GLU A 468 -14.10 24.00 -0.82
CA GLU A 468 -14.41 22.74 -0.15
C GLU A 468 -13.36 22.36 0.91
N LEU A 469 -12.29 23.14 1.07
CA LEU A 469 -11.33 22.92 2.15
C LEU A 469 -11.94 23.32 3.50
N PHE A 470 -12.03 22.35 4.40
CA PHE A 470 -12.70 22.47 5.70
C PHE A 470 -11.77 22.92 6.84
N GLY A 471 -10.78 23.76 6.53
CA GLY A 471 -9.81 24.28 7.48
C GLY A 471 -9.04 25.46 6.90
N ASP A 472 -8.37 26.24 7.75
CA ASP A 472 -7.59 27.38 7.28
C ASP A 472 -6.37 26.89 6.51
N ARG A 473 -6.06 27.55 5.39
CA ARG A 473 -4.87 27.26 4.59
C ARG A 473 -3.87 28.39 4.76
N CYS A 474 -2.61 28.03 4.97
CA CYS A 474 -1.49 28.96 4.95
C CYS A 474 -0.28 28.33 4.27
N VAL A 475 0.61 29.17 3.75
CA VAL A 475 1.83 28.74 3.06
C VAL A 475 3.09 29.35 3.67
N HIS A 476 2.92 30.30 4.59
CA HIS A 476 4.01 30.95 5.34
C HIS A 476 3.88 30.68 6.84
N VAL A 477 5.03 30.57 7.52
CA VAL A 477 5.07 30.36 8.98
C VAL A 477 4.40 31.50 9.74
N ASP A 478 4.58 32.75 9.32
CA ASP A 478 3.99 33.91 10.00
C ASP A 478 2.46 33.84 10.01
N GLU A 479 1.86 33.45 8.89
CA GLU A 479 0.41 33.21 8.78
C GLU A 479 -0.05 32.07 9.69
N LEU A 480 0.74 30.99 9.76
CA LEU A 480 0.44 29.85 10.64
C LEU A 480 0.45 30.28 12.11
N VAL A 481 1.45 31.06 12.54
CA VAL A 481 1.54 31.58 13.91
C VAL A 481 0.36 32.49 14.24
N GLN A 482 -0.05 33.36 13.31
CA GLN A 482 -1.24 34.20 13.48
C GLN A 482 -2.52 33.38 13.64
N LEU A 483 -2.71 32.34 12.82
CA LEU A 483 -3.85 31.44 12.92
C LEU A 483 -3.86 30.66 14.24
N LEU A 484 -2.71 30.16 14.69
CA LEU A 484 -2.57 29.47 15.97
C LEU A 484 -2.91 30.39 17.15
N THR A 485 -2.42 31.62 17.12
CA THR A 485 -2.74 32.66 18.11
C THR A 485 -4.25 32.92 18.15
N PHE A 486 -4.90 33.06 16.99
CA PHE A 486 -6.35 33.20 16.90
C PHE A 486 -7.10 32.03 17.56
N TYR A 487 -6.72 30.78 17.26
CA TYR A 487 -7.40 29.62 17.83
C TYR A 487 -7.11 29.43 19.33
N MET A 488 -5.94 29.81 19.82
CA MET A 488 -5.66 29.84 21.26
C MET A 488 -6.58 30.83 21.98
N HIS A 489 -6.78 32.02 21.42
CA HIS A 489 -7.69 33.03 21.98
C HIS A 489 -9.18 32.66 21.88
N ASN A 490 -9.59 31.95 20.83
CA ASN A 490 -11.01 31.60 20.63
C ASN A 490 -11.43 30.29 21.36
N GLY A 491 -10.50 29.65 22.07
CA GLY A 491 -10.73 28.39 22.77
C GLY A 491 -10.82 27.18 21.83
N PHE A 492 -10.08 27.20 20.72
CA PHE A 492 -10.04 26.16 19.69
C PHE A 492 -11.41 25.85 19.07
N LYS A 493 -12.26 26.87 18.91
CA LYS A 493 -13.56 26.73 18.25
C LYS A 493 -13.39 26.81 16.74
N GLU A 494 -14.01 25.87 16.03
CA GLU A 494 -14.04 25.88 14.57
C GLU A 494 -14.78 27.12 14.02
N LYS A 495 -14.31 27.66 12.89
CA LYS A 495 -14.97 28.78 12.22
C LYS A 495 -16.29 28.31 11.57
N GLU A 496 -17.31 29.17 11.60
CA GLU A 496 -18.66 28.81 11.10
C GLU A 496 -18.65 28.43 9.61
N ARG A 497 -17.79 29.06 8.80
CA ARG A 497 -17.62 28.71 7.37
C ARG A 497 -17.20 27.26 7.13
N TYR A 498 -16.47 26.64 8.06
CA TYR A 498 -16.10 25.23 7.95
C TYR A 498 -17.18 24.34 8.52
N LYS A 499 -17.85 24.77 9.58
CA LYS A 499 -19.01 24.05 10.13
C LYS A 499 -20.13 23.89 9.10
N SER A 500 -20.37 24.87 8.24
CA SER A 500 -21.42 24.79 7.20
C SER A 500 -21.14 23.75 6.10
N LEU A 501 -19.87 23.44 5.79
CA LEU A 501 -19.49 22.42 4.80
C LEU A 501 -19.78 20.98 5.27
N ARG A 502 -20.05 20.79 6.55
CA ARG A 502 -20.05 19.48 7.21
C ARG A 502 -21.08 18.52 6.64
N ASN A 503 -22.30 19.00 6.41
CA ASN A 503 -23.40 18.20 5.89
C ASN A 503 -23.26 17.91 4.39
N HIS A 504 -22.44 18.69 3.69
CA HIS A 504 -22.11 18.42 2.30
C HIS A 504 -21.05 17.32 2.20
N LEU A 505 -20.04 17.36 3.08
CA LEU A 505 -18.90 16.45 3.02
C LEU A 505 -19.11 15.12 3.76
N PHE A 506 -20.03 15.06 4.73
CA PHE A 506 -20.40 13.82 5.44
C PHE A 506 -21.88 13.50 5.26
N SER A 507 -22.19 12.28 4.85
CA SER A 507 -23.59 11.80 4.82
C SER A 507 -24.11 11.39 6.19
N TYR A 508 -23.21 10.97 7.09
CA TYR A 508 -23.55 10.50 8.44
C TYR A 508 -22.57 11.05 9.47
N ILE A 509 -23.10 11.56 10.57
CA ILE A 509 -22.34 11.92 11.78
C ILE A 509 -23.04 11.27 12.97
N ASP A 510 -22.94 9.95 13.01
CA ASP A 510 -23.54 9.10 14.04
C ASP A 510 -22.56 7.98 14.45
N LYS A 511 -23.03 7.00 15.21
CA LYS A 511 -22.23 5.86 15.70
C LYS A 511 -22.63 4.53 15.07
N ASN A 512 -23.16 4.56 13.85
CA ASN A 512 -23.73 3.40 13.15
C ASN A 512 -22.97 3.06 11.84
N ASN A 513 -21.74 3.54 11.67
CA ASN A 513 -20.97 3.35 10.43
C ASN A 513 -20.67 1.86 10.19
N SER A 514 -20.18 1.16 11.22
CA SER A 514 -19.91 -0.28 11.16
C SER A 514 -21.18 -1.09 10.91
N LYS A 515 -22.31 -0.69 11.50
CA LYS A 515 -23.62 -1.30 11.28
C LYS A 515 -24.04 -1.21 9.82
N ARG A 516 -23.93 -0.01 9.20
CA ARG A 516 -24.23 0.19 7.77
C ARG A 516 -23.35 -0.68 6.89
N ILE A 517 -22.04 -0.74 7.15
CA ILE A 517 -21.11 -1.58 6.39
C ILE A 517 -21.56 -3.05 6.44
N VAL A 518 -21.88 -3.57 7.63
CA VAL A 518 -22.35 -4.97 7.79
C VAL A 518 -23.63 -5.22 6.99
N LEU A 519 -24.64 -4.35 7.14
CA LEU A 519 -25.91 -4.51 6.45
C LEU A 519 -25.74 -4.53 4.93
N GLU A 520 -24.91 -3.64 4.38
CA GLU A 520 -24.64 -3.59 2.95
C GLU A 520 -23.85 -4.80 2.44
N ILE A 521 -22.85 -5.27 3.19
CA ILE A 521 -22.12 -6.51 2.84
C ILE A 521 -23.06 -7.71 2.82
N LEU A 522 -23.97 -7.80 3.80
CA LEU A 522 -24.95 -8.89 3.87
C LEU A 522 -25.98 -8.80 2.74
N ALA A 523 -26.48 -7.61 2.42
CA ALA A 523 -27.40 -7.38 1.32
C ALA A 523 -26.78 -7.73 -0.05
N LYS A 524 -25.49 -7.47 -0.22
CA LYS A 524 -24.73 -7.74 -1.46
C LYS A 524 -24.03 -9.09 -1.46
N ARG A 525 -24.38 -10.01 -0.55
CA ARG A 525 -23.68 -11.30 -0.39
C ARG A 525 -23.64 -12.14 -1.66
N GLU A 526 -24.69 -12.13 -2.48
CA GLU A 526 -24.73 -12.86 -3.75
C GLU A 526 -23.69 -12.33 -4.76
N GLN A 527 -23.47 -11.01 -4.82
CA GLN A 527 -22.44 -10.39 -5.67
C GLN A 527 -21.02 -10.76 -5.21
N LEU A 528 -20.87 -11.03 -3.92
CA LEU A 528 -19.62 -11.42 -3.25
C LEU A 528 -19.35 -12.93 -3.26
N LYS A 529 -20.23 -13.76 -3.86
CA LYS A 529 -19.92 -15.17 -4.11
C LYS A 529 -19.00 -15.30 -5.33
N ASN A 530 -18.16 -16.34 -5.31
CA ASN A 530 -17.24 -16.68 -6.41
C ASN A 530 -17.88 -17.63 -7.40
#